data_AF-A0A381ZT41-F1
#
_entry.id   AF-A0A381ZT41-F1
#
_cell.length_a   1.000
_cell.length_b   1.000
_cell.length_c   1.000
_cell.angle_alpha   90.00
_cell.angle_beta   90.00
_cell.angle_gamma   90.00
#
_symmetry.space_group_name_H-M   'P 1'
#
loop_
_entity.id
_entity.type
_entity.pdbx_description
1 polymer ?
#
loop_
_entity_poly.entity_id
_entity_poly.type
_entity_poly.pdbx_seq_one_letter_code
_entity_poly.pdbx_strand_id
1 'polypeptide(L)' 'MKILAIQNRMGIGDMVIFLPFIEAISKKFNSPVSILVKENSKALEYLEKNKYIEKILILERCNNNSHHDGIIG' A
#
# COMPACT_ATOMS: atom_id res chain seq x y z
N MET A 1 -14.64 -8.11 2.81
CA MET A 1 -13.60 -8.64 3.72
C MET A 1 -12.56 -7.53 3.93
N LYS A 2 -11.94 -7.39 5.10
CA LYS A 2 -10.90 -6.37 5.27
C LYS A 2 -9.53 -6.97 4.89
N ILE A 3 -8.87 -6.37 3.91
CA ILE A 3 -7.59 -6.85 3.37
C ILE A 3 -6.60 -5.70 3.36
N LEU A 4 -5.42 -5.93 3.92
CA LEU A 4 -4.29 -5.01 3.90
C LEU A 4 -3.11 -5.66 3.17
N ALA A 5 -2.65 -5.05 2.09
CA ALA A 5 -1.42 -5.45 1.40
C ALA A 5 -0.27 -4.55 1.85
N ILE A 6 0.82 -5.15 2.34
CA ILE A 6 1.99 -4.42 2.84
C ILE A 6 3.09 -4.46 1.80
N GLN A 7 3.50 -3.28 1.34
CA GLN A 7 4.49 -3.07 0.29
C GLN A 7 5.70 -2.34 0.88
N ASN A 8 6.69 -3.08 1.38
CA ASN A 8 7.92 -2.50 1.95
C ASN A 8 9.00 -2.16 0.89
N ARG A 9 8.73 -2.49 -0.37
CA ARG A 9 9.61 -2.22 -1.51
C ARG A 9 9.64 -0.73 -1.86
N MET A 10 10.76 -0.26 -2.40
CA MET A 10 11.00 1.18 -2.62
C MET A 10 10.70 1.56 -4.06
N GLY A 11 9.93 2.63 -4.24
CA GLY A 11 9.75 3.27 -5.54
C GLY A 11 8.49 2.85 -6.30
N ILE A 12 8.15 3.68 -7.28
CA ILE A 12 6.97 3.53 -8.12
C ILE A 12 7.00 2.26 -8.99
N GLY A 13 8.18 1.87 -9.47
CA GLY A 13 8.33 0.71 -10.37
C GLY A 13 7.89 -0.59 -9.72
N ASP A 14 8.34 -0.86 -8.49
CA ASP A 14 7.90 -2.01 -7.73
C ASP A 14 6.38 -1.97 -7.55
N MET A 15 5.81 -0.83 -7.10
CA MET A 15 4.37 -0.72 -6.88
C MET A 15 3.55 -1.03 -8.14
N VAL A 16 3.97 -0.56 -9.31
CA VAL A 16 3.30 -0.86 -10.59
C VAL A 16 3.32 -2.36 -10.91
N ILE A 17 4.44 -3.05 -10.64
CA ILE A 17 4.54 -4.51 -10.83
C ILE A 17 3.55 -5.27 -9.93
N PHE A 18 3.22 -4.73 -8.75
CA PHE A 18 2.30 -5.38 -7.82
C PHE A 18 0.80 -5.11 -8.08
N LEU A 19 0.46 -4.11 -8.90
CA LEU A 19 -0.94 -3.76 -9.20
C LEU A 19 -1.79 -4.94 -9.75
N PRO A 20 -1.30 -5.78 -10.69
CA PRO A 20 -2.07 -6.92 -11.18
C PRO A 20 -2.43 -7.91 -10.08
N PHE A 21 -1.55 -8.10 -9.10
CA PHE A 21 -1.80 -9.00 -7.96
C PHE A 21 -2.84 -8.40 -7.01
N ILE A 22 -2.77 -7.10 -6.74
CA ILE A 22 -3.76 -6.39 -5.92
C ILE A 22 -5.15 -6.48 -6.56
N GLU A 23 -5.24 -6.27 -7.87
CA GLU A 23 -6.48 -6.40 -8.62
C GLU A 23 -7.03 -7.84 -8.58
N ALA A 24 -6.17 -8.85 -8.75
CA ALA A 24 -6.56 -10.25 -8.67
C ALA A 24 -7.11 -10.62 -7.28
N ILE A 25 -6.49 -10.13 -6.21
CA ILE A 25 -6.97 -10.32 -4.83
C ILE A 25 -8.33 -9.63 -4.66
N SER A 26 -8.46 -8.39 -5.14
CA SER A 26 -9.71 -7.64 -5.03
C SER A 26 -10.88 -8.36 -5.71
N LYS A 27 -10.64 -8.87 -6.93
CA LYS A 27 -11.63 -9.66 -7.69
C LYS A 27 -11.95 -10.98 -7.00
N LYS A 28 -10.94 -11.71 -6.52
CA LYS A 28 -11.12 -13.01 -5.86
C LYS A 28 -12.02 -12.93 -4.63
N PHE A 29 -11.89 -11.85 -3.86
CA PHE A 29 -12.66 -11.65 -2.63
C PHE A 29 -13.81 -10.66 -2.77
N ASN A 30 -14.07 -10.19 -4.01
CA ASN A 30 -15.06 -9.17 -4.35
C ASN A 30 -15.06 -7.98 -3.36
N SER A 31 -13.87 -7.49 -3.04
CA SER A 31 -13.65 -6.48 -2.00
C SER A 31 -12.41 -5.64 -2.35
N PRO A 32 -12.44 -4.30 -2.22
CA PRO A 32 -11.25 -3.48 -2.46
C PRO A 32 -10.19 -3.77 -1.37
N VAL A 33 -8.93 -3.47 -1.69
CA VAL A 33 -7.76 -3.76 -0.86
C VAL A 33 -7.16 -2.46 -0.34
N SER A 34 -6.93 -2.37 0.97
CA SER A 34 -6.11 -1.28 1.52
C SER A 34 -4.63 -1.60 1.32
N ILE A 35 -3.82 -0.60 1.01
CA ILE A 35 -2.37 -0.77 0.80
C ILE A 35 -1.57 0.05 1.80
N LEU A 36 -0.48 -0.52 2.34
CA LEU A 36 0.52 0.17 3.15
C LEU A 36 1.81 0.27 2.35
N VAL A 37 2.20 1.48 1.95
CA VAL A 37 3.27 1.75 0.98
C VAL A 37 4.19 2.86 1.49
N LYS A 38 5.45 2.86 1.08
CA LYS A 38 6.35 4.01 1.33
C LYS A 38 5.94 5.21 0.49
N GLU A 39 6.20 6.43 0.97
CA GLU A 39 5.89 7.69 0.25
C GLU A 39 6.50 7.72 -1.16
N ASN A 40 7.72 7.22 -1.31
CA ASN A 40 8.44 7.17 -2.59
C ASN A 40 7.80 6.25 -3.66
N SER A 41 6.77 5.48 -3.30
CA SER A 41 5.95 4.72 -4.26
C SER A 41 5.04 5.61 -5.10
N LYS A 42 4.82 6.87 -4.67
CA LYS A 42 3.90 7.85 -5.29
C LYS A 42 2.46 7.36 -5.41
N ALA A 43 2.07 6.33 -4.65
CA ALA A 43 0.77 5.68 -4.78
C ALA A 43 -0.43 6.65 -4.70
N LEU A 44 -0.36 7.65 -3.82
CA LEU A 44 -1.40 8.68 -3.72
C LEU A 44 -1.61 9.45 -5.03
N GLU A 45 -0.56 9.65 -5.85
CA GLU A 45 -0.64 10.44 -7.08
C GLU A 45 -1.38 9.72 -8.21
N TYR A 46 -1.37 8.37 -8.26
CA TYR A 46 -1.92 7.62 -9.39
C TYR A 46 -2.90 6.50 -9.02
N LEU A 47 -3.07 6.17 -7.74
CA LEU A 47 -3.96 5.09 -7.29
C LEU A 47 -5.19 5.55 -6.52
N GLU A 48 -5.30 6.84 -6.18
CA GLU A 48 -6.42 7.37 -5.39
C GLU A 48 -7.80 7.07 -6.00
N LYS A 49 -7.89 7.05 -7.34
CA LYS A 49 -9.14 6.78 -8.08
C LYS A 49 -9.31 5.31 -8.49
N ASN A 50 -8.46 4.41 -8.02
CA ASN A 50 -8.51 3.01 -8.41
C ASN A 50 -9.59 2.26 -7.61
N LYS A 51 -10.61 1.74 -8.30
CA LYS A 51 -11.74 1.00 -7.68
C LYS A 51 -11.34 -0.26 -6.90
N TYR A 52 -10.15 -0.81 -7.14
CA TYR A 52 -9.64 -1.99 -6.43
C TYR A 52 -8.90 -1.63 -5.14
N ILE A 53 -8.66 -0.34 -4.89
CA ILE A 53 -7.96 0.17 -3.71
C ILE A 53 -8.97 0.88 -2.81
N GLU A 54 -9.00 0.47 -1.54
CA GLU A 54 -9.90 1.07 -0.54
C GLU A 54 -9.25 2.29 0.12
N LYS A 55 -8.01 2.12 0.59
CA LYS A 55 -7.24 3.14 1.30
C LYS A 55 -5.76 2.98 0.98
N ILE A 56 -5.06 4.10 0.95
CA ILE A 56 -3.61 4.16 0.81
C ILE A 56 -3.07 4.68 2.14
N LEU A 57 -2.32 3.83 2.85
CA LEU A 57 -1.64 4.15 4.10
C LEU A 57 -0.16 4.37 3.78
N ILE A 58 0.40 5.48 4.26
CA ILE A 58 1.81 5.79 4.08
C ILE A 58 2.61 5.17 5.23
N LEU A 59 3.60 4.36 4.88
CA LEU A 59 4.57 3.79 5.80
C LEU A 59 5.66 4.83 6.08
N GLU A 60 5.49 5.57 7.16
CA GLU A 60 6.49 6.50 7.69
C GLU A 60 7.54 5.75 8.50
N ARG A 61 8.59 5.27 7.82
CA ARG A 61 9.78 4.72 8.49
C ARG A 61 10.95 5.67 8.34
N CYS A 62 11.08 6.60 9.28
CA CYS A 62 12.24 7.47 9.37
C CYS A 62 13.36 6.73 10.12
N ASN A 63 14.61 7.05 9.80
CA ASN A 63 15.79 6.64 10.59
C ASN A 63 15.82 7.29 12.00
N ASN A 64 14.80 8.10 12.31
CA ASN A 64 14.63 8.85 13.53
C ASN A 64 13.25 8.47 14.10
N ASN A 65 13.22 7.74 15.22
CA ASN A 65 12.07 7.32 16.04
C ASN A 65 10.72 7.98 15.69
N SER A 66 10.00 7.47 14.70
CA SER A 66 8.67 7.97 14.30
C SER A 66 7.60 6.87 14.37
N HIS A 67 6.33 7.28 14.27
CA HIS A 67 5.05 6.58 14.54
C HIS A 67 4.88 5.07 14.24
N HIS A 68 5.78 4.38 13.53
CA HIS A 68 5.56 3.05 12.93
C HIS A 68 6.76 2.06 12.96
N ASP A 69 7.72 2.17 13.89
CA ASP A 69 8.80 1.20 14.12
C ASP A 69 8.39 -0.03 14.98
N GLY A 70 7.18 -0.04 15.55
CA GLY A 70 6.54 -1.27 16.06
C GLY A 70 6.13 -1.18 17.53
N ILE A 71 6.26 -2.27 18.29
CA ILE A 71 5.77 -2.36 19.69
C ILE A 71 6.48 -1.36 20.63
N ILE A 72 7.61 -0.77 20.22
CA ILE A 72 8.39 0.17 21.03
C ILE A 72 8.52 1.57 20.38
N GLY A 73 7.61 1.89 19.45
CA GLY A 73 7.71 3.12 18.67
C GLY A 73 8.43 2.84 17.40
#